data_AF-A0A956QGG0-F1
#
_entry.id   AF-A0A956QGG0-F1
#
_cell.length_a   1.000
_cell.length_b   1.000
_cell.length_c   1.000
_cell.angle_alpha   90.00
_cell.angle_beta   90.00
_cell.angle_gamma   90.00
#
_symmetry.space_group_name_H-M   'P 1'
#
loop_
_entity.id
_entity.type
_entity.pdbx_description
1 polymer ?
#
loop_
_entity_poly.entity_id
_entity_poly.type
_entity_poly.pdbx_seq_one_letter_code
_entity_poly.pdbx_strand_id
1 'polypeptide(L)'
;DHCELALRPERVTLADSPVQDAPNRLKGRILETSFLGPVTRQTVEIEGGQTIVAEHLSSDAGPGDGEVYISWDPASGSLLHGDE
;
A
#
# COMPACT_ATOMS: atom_id res chain seq x y z
N ASP A 1 -11.69 -6.18 22.05
CA ASP A 1 -10.29 -6.12 21.57
C ASP A 1 -10.24 -5.93 20.07
N HIS A 2 -9.98 -4.69 19.65
CA HIS A 2 -9.71 -4.31 18.27
C HIS A 2 -8.25 -3.85 18.21
N CYS A 3 -7.52 -4.25 17.16
CA CYS A 3 -6.18 -3.74 16.89
C CYS A 3 -6.13 -3.10 15.51
N GLU A 4 -5.38 -2.02 15.40
CA GLU A 4 -5.12 -1.37 14.13
C GLU A 4 -3.74 -1.75 13.63
N LEU A 5 -3.62 -2.06 12.34
CA LEU A 5 -2.35 -2.28 11.68
C LEU A 5 -1.89 -0.96 11.04
N ALA A 6 -0.80 -0.40 11.55
CA ALA A 6 -0.14 0.74 10.94
C ALA A 6 1.01 0.27 10.04
N LEU A 7 1.01 0.72 8.79
CA LEU A 7 2.06 0.50 7.80
C LEU A 7 2.66 1.83 7.38
N ARG A 8 3.98 1.87 7.23
CA ARG A 8 4.68 3.02 6.65
C ARG A 8 4.52 2.99 5.13
N PRO A 9 4.26 4.11 4.44
CA PRO A 9 4.03 4.12 2.99
C PRO A 9 5.17 3.50 2.17
N GLU A 10 6.42 3.73 2.57
CA GLU A 10 7.62 3.19 1.92
C GLU A 10 7.83 1.67 2.12
N ARG A 11 7.00 1.04 2.97
CA ARG A 11 7.00 -0.41 3.22
C ARG A 11 5.85 -1.13 2.51
N VAL A 12 5.08 -0.41 1.70
CA VAL A 12 3.99 -0.95 0.91
C VAL A 12 4.45 -1.07 -0.54
N THR A 13 4.38 -2.28 -1.09
CA THR A 13 4.70 -2.55 -2.49
C THR A 13 3.42 -2.64 -3.31
N LEU A 14 3.42 -1.98 -4.46
CA LEU A 14 2.35 -2.02 -5.44
C LEU A 14 2.81 -2.74 -6.71
N ALA A 15 1.95 -3.52 -7.34
CA ALA A 15 2.23 -4.23 -8.58
C ALA A 15 0.99 -4.29 -9.50
N ASP A 16 1.20 -4.27 -10.82
CA ASP A 16 0.13 -4.43 -11.83
C ASP A 16 -0.42 -5.87 -11.90
N SER A 17 0.25 -6.83 -11.27
CA SER A 17 -0.12 -8.24 -11.29
C SER A 17 -0.02 -8.89 -9.91
N PRO A 18 -0.76 -10.00 -9.66
CA PRO A 18 -0.73 -10.67 -8.38
C PRO A 18 0.68 -11.10 -7.97
N VAL A 19 1.10 -10.68 -6.77
CA VAL A 19 2.38 -11.12 -6.19
C VAL A 19 2.22 -12.54 -5.67
N GLN A 20 2.77 -13.50 -6.40
CA GLN A 20 2.95 -14.88 -5.96
C GLN A 20 3.98 -14.83 -4.82
N ASP A 21 3.70 -15.46 -3.67
CA ASP A 21 4.59 -15.55 -2.50
C ASP A 21 4.69 -14.36 -1.54
N ALA A 22 3.87 -13.31 -1.70
CA ALA A 22 3.73 -12.30 -0.65
C ALA A 22 2.83 -12.81 0.49
N PRO A 23 3.33 -12.89 1.75
CA PRO A 23 2.55 -13.39 2.88
C PRO A 23 1.34 -12.51 3.18
N ASN A 24 1.50 -11.19 3.09
CA ASN A 24 0.41 -10.24 3.20
C ASN A 24 0.16 -9.58 1.85
N ARG A 25 -1.09 -9.68 1.39
CA ARG A 25 -1.48 -9.16 0.08
C ARG A 25 -2.95 -8.75 0.07
N LEU A 26 -3.25 -7.68 -0.64
CA LEU A 26 -4.59 -7.15 -0.86
C LEU A 26 -4.73 -6.69 -2.31
N LYS A 27 -5.98 -6.57 -2.77
CA LYS A 27 -6.31 -5.87 -4.01
C LYS A 27 -6.84 -4.49 -3.68
N GLY A 28 -6.56 -3.53 -4.54
CA GLY A 28 -7.14 -2.21 -4.45
C GLY A 28 -7.22 -1.53 -5.80
N ARG A 29 -7.55 -0.25 -5.78
CA ARG A 29 -7.61 0.61 -6.95
C ARG A 29 -6.89 1.93 -6.68
N ILE A 30 -6.00 2.33 -7.58
CA ILE A 30 -5.34 3.63 -7.49
C ILE A 30 -6.39 4.73 -7.68
N LEU A 31 -6.46 5.62 -6.69
CA LEU A 31 -7.30 6.82 -6.71
C LEU A 31 -6.53 8.04 -7.21
N GLU A 32 -5.27 8.14 -6.78
CA GLU A 32 -4.43 9.29 -7.03
C GLU A 32 -2.96 8.86 -7.12
N THR A 33 -2.24 9.47 -8.04
CA THR A 33 -0.79 9.40 -8.14
C THR A 33 -0.22 10.83 -8.07
N SER A 34 0.65 11.08 -7.10
CA SER A 34 1.34 12.37 -6.92
C SER A 34 2.85 12.19 -7.09
N PHE A 35 3.49 13.11 -7.82
CA PHE A 35 4.94 13.11 -8.01
C PHE A 35 5.57 14.16 -7.10
N LEU A 36 6.40 13.71 -6.15
CA LEU A 36 7.01 14.51 -5.09
C LEU A 36 8.53 14.48 -5.21
N GLY A 37 9.06 15.17 -6.22
CA GLY A 37 10.50 15.15 -6.51
C GLY A 37 10.95 13.76 -6.96
N PRO A 38 11.82 13.06 -6.20
CA PRO A 38 12.26 11.71 -6.54
C PRO A 38 11.30 10.60 -6.08
N VAL A 39 10.19 10.94 -5.42
CA VAL A 39 9.23 9.98 -4.87
C VAL A 39 7.91 10.06 -5.62
N THR A 40 7.38 8.90 -5.98
CA THR A 40 5.99 8.75 -6.43
C THR A 40 5.16 8.27 -5.24
N ARG A 41 4.10 9.00 -4.92
CA ARG A 41 3.11 8.62 -3.89
C ARG A 41 1.83 8.18 -4.59
N GLN A 42 1.29 7.03 -4.21
CA GLN A 42 0.02 6.53 -4.72
C GLN A 42 -0.94 6.26 -3.57
N THR A 43 -2.16 6.78 -3.70
CA THR A 43 -3.28 6.51 -2.78
C THR A 43 -4.15 5.43 -3.40
N VAL A 44 -4.33 4.33 -2.67
CA VAL A 44 -5.04 3.13 -3.13
C VAL A 44 -6.25 2.89 -2.24
N GLU A 45 -7.44 2.79 -2.84
CA GLU A 45 -8.65 2.35 -2.17
C GLU A 45 -8.68 0.83 -2.07
N ILE A 46 -8.98 0.29 -0.90
CA ILE A 46 -9.22 -1.14 -0.66
C ILE A 46 -10.67 -1.40 -0.29
N GLU A 47 -11.01 -2.68 -0.08
CA GLU A 47 -12.35 -3.07 0.37
C GLU A 47 -12.76 -2.31 1.65
N GLY A 48 -14.04 -1.91 1.70
CA GLY A 48 -14.57 -1.11 2.81
C GLY A 48 -14.31 0.40 2.70
N GLY A 49 -13.71 0.87 1.62
CA GLY A 49 -13.46 2.30 1.38
C GLY A 49 -12.29 2.88 2.17
N GLN A 50 -11.51 2.03 2.83
CA GLN A 50 -10.27 2.43 3.47
C GLN A 50 -9.22 2.74 2.40
N THR A 51 -8.34 3.69 2.68
CA THR A 51 -7.23 4.04 1.80
C THR A 51 -5.90 3.61 2.41
N ILE A 52 -5.00 3.15 1.54
CA ILE A 52 -3.60 2.85 1.84
C ILE A 52 -2.75 3.80 0.98
N VAL A 53 -1.70 4.36 1.58
CA VAL A 53 -0.72 5.17 0.87
C VAL A 53 0.54 4.35 0.67
N ALA A 54 1.07 4.34 -0.55
CA ALA A 54 2.35 3.72 -0.88
C ALA A 54 3.29 4.76 -1.48
N GLU A 55 4.59 4.61 -1.20
CA GLU A 55 5.65 5.45 -1.74
C GLU A 55 6.77 4.60 -2.33
N HIS A 56 7.24 4.99 -3.51
CA HIS A 56 8.40 4.38 -4.16
C HIS A 56 9.22 5.46 -4.88
N LEU A 57 10.45 5.13 -5.27
CA LEU A 57 11.26 6.05 -6.06
C LEU A 57 10.65 6.19 -7.44
N SER A 58 10.57 7.40 -7.98
CA SER A 58 10.04 7.64 -9.34
C SER A 58 10.90 7.02 -10.44
N SER A 59 12.13 6.56 -10.11
CA SER A 59 12.96 5.76 -11.01
C SER A 59 12.47 4.32 -11.15
N ASP A 60 11.71 3.83 -10.17
CA ASP A 60 11.15 2.49 -10.20
C ASP A 60 9.84 2.55 -10.99
N ALA A 61 9.62 1.57 -11.86
CA ALA A 61 8.35 1.46 -12.57
C ALA A 61 7.26 1.06 -11.56
N GLY A 62 6.46 2.04 -11.14
CA GLY A 62 5.24 1.82 -10.37
C GLY A 62 4.05 1.43 -11.26
N PRO A 63 3.00 0.84 -10.67
CA PRO A 63 1.79 0.51 -11.40
C PRO A 63 1.06 1.77 -11.89
N GLY A 64 0.38 1.62 -13.03
CA GLY A 64 -0.45 2.68 -13.62
C GLY A 64 -1.80 2.85 -12.92
N ASP A 65 -2.66 3.71 -13.45
CA ASP A 65 -4.02 3.89 -12.91
C ASP A 65 -4.85 2.60 -13.01
N GLY A 66 -5.74 2.38 -12.03
CA GLY A 66 -6.69 1.26 -12.05
C GLY A 66 -6.45 0.22 -10.96
N GLU A 67 -6.79 -1.05 -11.25
CA GLU A 67 -6.61 -2.18 -10.30
C GLU A 67 -5.12 -2.37 -9.99
N VAL A 68 -4.81 -2.57 -8.71
CA VAL A 68 -3.44 -2.79 -8.24
C VAL A 68 -3.40 -3.86 -7.16
N TYR A 69 -2.25 -4.53 -7.07
CA TYR A 69 -1.95 -5.52 -6.06
C TYR A 69 -1.02 -4.92 -5.02
N ILE A 70 -1.45 -4.95 -3.76
CA ILE A 70 -0.75 -4.40 -2.61
C ILE A 70 -0.10 -5.56 -1.86
N SER A 71 1.14 -5.40 -1.42
CA SER A 71 1.82 -6.36 -0.55
C SER A 71 2.75 -5.67 0.45
N TRP A 72 3.02 -6.37 1.56
CA TRP A 72 3.97 -5.92 2.58
C TRP A 72 4.59 -7.08 3.34
N ASP A 73 5.77 -6.86 3.91
CA ASP A 73 6.39 -7.79 4.85
C ASP A 73 5.68 -7.70 6.22
N PRO A 74 5.29 -8.82 6.86
CA PRO A 74 4.69 -8.82 8.19
C PRO A 74 5.49 -8.04 9.24
N ALA A 75 6.82 -8.06 9.15
CA ALA A 75 7.71 -7.34 10.07
C ALA A 75 7.71 -5.82 9.86
N SER A 76 7.09 -5.31 8.80
CA SER A 76 6.99 -3.87 8.53
C SER A 76 5.78 -3.21 9.21
N GLY A 77 4.87 -4.01 9.79
CA GLY A 77 3.68 -3.53 10.47
C GLY A 77 3.89 -3.26 11.95
N SER A 78 3.22 -2.23 12.46
CA SER A 78 3.04 -2.02 13.90
C SER A 78 1.58 -2.26 14.27
N LEU A 79 1.33 -3.10 15.27
CA LEU A 79 0.00 -3.28 15.83
C LEU A 79 -0.22 -2.22 16.91
N LEU A 80 -1.26 -1.44 16.76
CA LEU A 80 -1.71 -0.47 17.74
C LEU A 80 -2.91 -1.06 18.48
N HIS A 81 -2.93 -0.86 19.79
CA HIS A 81 -4.13 -1.14 20.56
C HIS A 81 -5.13 -0.01 20.30
N GLY A 82 -6.36 -0.35 19.91
CA GLY A 82 -7.42 0.64 19.89
C GLY A 82 -7.80 0.96 21.32
N ASP A 83 -7.52 2.17 21.79
CA ASP A 83 -8.13 2.66 23.02
C ASP A 83 -9.62 2.94 22.69
N GLU A 84 -10.53 2.36 23.49
CA GLU A 84 -11.98 2.66 23.42
C GLU A 84 -12.29 4.15 23.66
#